data_AF-A0A3L7VRW6-F1
#
_entry.id   AF-A0A3L7VRW6-F1
#
_cell.length_a   1.000
_cell.length_b   1.000
_cell.length_c   1.000
_cell.angle_alpha   90.00
_cell.angle_beta   90.00
_cell.angle_gamma   90.00
#
_symmetry.space_group_name_H-M   'P 1'
#
loop_
_entity.id
_entity.type
_entity.pdbx_description
1 polymer ?
#
loop_
_entity_poly.entity_id
_entity_poly.type
_entity_poly.pdbx_seq_one_letter_code
_entity_poly.pdbx_strand_id
1 'polypeptide(L)'
;MNDARMQMLERISEDESLVGDLEGDQATQLRQWAATTAESIAQRTDLDDQAVATQINAIRTAARITAANGGDVSQAQANFVQVLRASDRTMAIRTTPLRPIQPPAPPSLWQRFVSFWRKENK
;
A
#
# COMPACT_ATOMS: atom_id res chain seq x y z
N MET A 1 -9.19 8.18 23.57
CA MET A 1 -9.20 8.05 22.10
C MET A 1 -9.16 9.46 21.54
N ASN A 2 -8.19 9.82 20.70
CA ASN A 2 -8.00 11.20 20.22
C ASN A 2 -9.09 11.59 19.20
N ASP A 3 -9.48 12.87 19.17
CA ASP A 3 -10.50 13.43 18.26
C ASP A 3 -10.22 13.11 16.79
N ALA A 4 -8.95 13.11 16.39
CA ALA A 4 -8.52 12.76 15.03
C ALA A 4 -8.88 11.32 14.65
N ARG A 5 -8.76 10.36 15.59
CA ARG A 5 -9.10 8.95 15.36
C ARG A 5 -10.61 8.75 15.31
N MET A 6 -11.36 9.49 16.13
CA MET A 6 -12.82 9.48 16.12
C MET A 6 -13.37 9.98 14.78
N GLN A 7 -12.86 11.11 14.27
CA GLN A 7 -13.24 11.62 12.94
C GLN A 7 -12.92 10.63 11.81
N MET A 8 -11.84 9.86 11.92
CA MET A 8 -11.50 8.85 10.91
C MET A 8 -12.49 7.67 10.89
N LEU A 9 -13.01 7.28 12.06
CA LEU A 9 -14.04 6.24 12.17
C LEU A 9 -15.38 6.71 11.63
N GLU A 10 -15.80 7.92 11.99
CA GLU A 10 -17.03 8.54 11.47
C GLU A 10 -17.02 8.57 9.93
N ARG A 11 -15.88 8.95 9.33
CA ARG A 11 -15.71 8.96 7.88
C ARG A 11 -15.75 7.57 7.22
N ILE A 12 -15.58 6.47 7.95
CA ILE A 12 -15.78 5.12 7.41
C ILE A 12 -17.26 4.73 7.51
N SER A 13 -17.92 5.07 8.62
CA SER A 13 -19.36 4.78 8.78
C SER A 13 -20.23 5.59 7.83
N GLU A 14 -19.81 6.80 7.47
CA GLU A 14 -20.52 7.70 6.55
C GLU A 14 -20.18 7.47 5.08
N ASP A 15 -19.22 6.60 4.77
CA ASP A 15 -18.82 6.35 3.40
C ASP A 15 -19.82 5.44 2.69
N GLU A 16 -20.87 6.03 2.13
CA GLU A 16 -21.90 5.30 1.37
C GLU A 16 -21.31 4.56 0.16
N SER A 17 -20.21 5.06 -0.41
CA SER A 17 -19.52 4.45 -1.56
C SER A 17 -18.71 3.20 -1.21
N LEU A 18 -18.59 2.87 0.07
CA LEU A 18 -17.74 1.78 0.56
C LEU A 18 -18.18 0.40 0.05
N VAL A 19 -19.46 0.25 -0.28
CA VAL A 19 -20.05 -0.99 -0.80
C VAL A 19 -20.40 -0.93 -2.29
N GLY A 20 -20.21 0.21 -2.95
CA GLY A 20 -20.55 0.38 -4.37
C GLY A 20 -21.97 -0.08 -4.68
N ASP A 21 -22.09 -0.97 -5.67
CA ASP A 21 -23.36 -1.54 -6.14
C ASP A 21 -23.77 -2.83 -5.39
N LEU A 22 -23.05 -3.20 -4.32
CA LEU A 22 -23.48 -4.34 -3.49
C LEU A 22 -24.77 -3.97 -2.75
N GLU A 23 -25.71 -4.93 -2.73
CA GLU A 23 -26.98 -4.80 -2.03
C GLU A 23 -27.17 -5.92 -0.99
N GLY A 24 -28.13 -5.72 -0.08
CA GLY A 24 -28.55 -6.72 0.88
C GLY A 24 -27.49 -7.15 1.89
N ASP A 25 -27.44 -8.44 2.18
CA ASP A 25 -26.61 -9.00 3.24
C ASP A 25 -25.11 -8.85 2.98
N GLN A 26 -24.69 -8.88 1.71
CA GLN A 26 -23.28 -8.74 1.33
C GLN A 26 -22.77 -7.31 1.60
N ALA A 27 -23.55 -6.30 1.24
CA ALA A 27 -23.23 -4.91 1.55
C ALA A 27 -23.18 -4.67 3.06
N THR A 28 -24.12 -5.25 3.80
CA THR A 28 -24.17 -5.13 5.26
C THR A 28 -22.94 -5.75 5.92
N GLN A 29 -22.57 -6.97 5.52
CA GLN A 29 -21.40 -7.66 6.04
C GLN A 29 -20.11 -6.90 5.70
N LEU A 30 -19.99 -6.33 4.50
CA LEU A 30 -18.82 -5.57 4.11
C LEU A 30 -18.67 -4.26 4.90
N ARG A 31 -19.77 -3.54 5.15
CA ARG A 31 -19.76 -2.36 6.04
C ARG A 31 -19.38 -2.72 7.47
N GLN A 32 -19.97 -3.79 8.02
CA GLN A 32 -19.67 -4.25 9.38
C GLN A 32 -18.21 -4.65 9.53
N TRP A 33 -17.66 -5.38 8.56
CA TRP A 33 -16.26 -5.71 8.54
C TRP A 33 -15.37 -4.46 8.52
N ALA A 34 -15.66 -3.50 7.64
CA ALA A 34 -14.88 -2.28 7.50
C ALA A 34 -14.91 -1.45 8.79
N ALA A 35 -16.10 -1.26 9.39
CA ALA A 35 -16.27 -0.52 10.63
C ALA A 35 -15.52 -1.20 11.81
N THR A 36 -15.72 -2.50 11.99
CA THR A 36 -15.08 -3.27 13.09
C THR A 36 -13.56 -3.26 12.94
N THR A 37 -13.05 -3.43 11.72
CA THR A 37 -11.61 -3.42 11.46
C THR A 37 -11.03 -2.03 11.69
N ALA A 38 -11.72 -0.97 11.26
CA ALA A 38 -11.28 0.40 11.47
C ALA A 38 -11.24 0.75 12.96
N GLU A 39 -12.26 0.34 13.72
CA GLU A 39 -12.31 0.55 15.17
C GLU A 39 -11.14 -0.13 15.87
N SER A 40 -10.88 -1.40 15.54
CA SER A 40 -9.74 -2.14 16.08
C SER A 40 -8.42 -1.42 15.82
N ILE A 41 -8.22 -0.90 14.60
CA ILE A 41 -7.01 -0.15 14.23
C ILE A 41 -6.94 1.20 14.97
N ALA A 42 -8.06 1.90 15.15
CA ALA A 42 -8.08 3.17 15.87
C ALA A 42 -7.76 3.01 17.37
N GLN A 43 -8.08 1.85 17.95
CA GLN A 43 -7.76 1.50 19.34
C GLN A 43 -6.29 1.07 19.54
N ARG A 44 -5.54 0.79 18.48
CA ARG A 44 -4.12 0.42 18.56
C ARG A 44 -3.28 1.59 19.06
N THR A 45 -2.66 1.43 20.22
CA THR A 45 -1.78 2.43 20.85
C THR A 45 -0.33 2.34 20.37
N ASP A 46 0.03 1.25 19.68
CA ASP A 46 1.34 1.02 19.08
C ASP A 46 1.52 1.72 17.73
N LEU A 47 0.43 2.26 17.15
CA LEU A 47 0.43 3.00 15.90
C LEU A 47 0.31 4.50 16.14
N ASP A 48 1.11 5.28 15.40
CA ASP A 48 0.90 6.71 15.29
C ASP A 48 -0.35 7.04 14.43
N ASP A 49 -0.79 8.29 14.49
CA ASP A 49 -2.02 8.72 13.82
C ASP A 49 -1.91 8.65 12.28
N GLN A 50 -0.70 8.76 11.71
CA GLN A 50 -0.48 8.65 10.27
C GLN A 50 -0.60 7.18 9.80
N ALA A 51 -0.06 6.24 10.57
CA ALA A 51 -0.18 4.81 10.34
C ALA A 51 -1.63 4.36 10.47
N VAL A 52 -2.35 4.85 11.49
CA VAL A 52 -3.80 4.63 11.64
C VAL A 52 -4.56 5.14 10.41
N ALA A 53 -4.31 6.39 9.97
CA ALA A 53 -4.96 6.95 8.79
C ALA A 53 -4.68 6.15 7.51
N THR A 54 -3.45 5.68 7.35
CA THR A 54 -3.04 4.87 6.19
C THR A 54 -3.78 3.54 6.17
N GLN A 55 -3.87 2.85 7.31
CA GLN A 55 -4.57 1.59 7.41
C GLN A 55 -6.09 1.74 7.23
N ILE A 56 -6.69 2.79 7.78
CA ILE A 56 -8.11 3.14 7.57
C ILE A 56 -8.40 3.40 6.08
N ASN A 57 -7.53 4.12 5.37
CA ASN A 57 -7.67 4.29 3.92
C ASN A 57 -7.51 2.99 3.14
N ALA A 58 -6.64 2.08 3.61
CA ALA A 58 -6.49 0.76 3.00
C ALA A 58 -7.76 -0.09 3.17
N ILE A 59 -8.44 -0.03 4.32
CA ILE A 59 -9.76 -0.67 4.53
C ILE A 59 -10.76 -0.16 3.50
N ARG A 60 -10.91 1.16 3.38
CA ARG A 60 -11.83 1.79 2.42
C ARG A 60 -11.54 1.35 0.98
N THR A 61 -10.26 1.33 0.60
CA THR A 61 -9.84 0.93 -0.75
C THR A 61 -10.16 -0.54 -1.00
N ALA A 62 -9.86 -1.41 -0.05
CA ALA A 62 -10.14 -2.84 -0.16
C ALA A 62 -11.64 -3.12 -0.24
N ALA A 63 -12.46 -2.46 0.58
CA ALA A 63 -13.91 -2.57 0.52
C ALA A 63 -14.45 -2.18 -0.86
N ARG A 64 -14.01 -1.05 -1.40
CA ARG A 64 -14.43 -0.58 -2.73
C ARG A 64 -14.01 -1.53 -3.86
N ILE A 65 -12.80 -2.09 -3.80
CA ILE A 65 -12.33 -3.08 -4.78
C ILE A 65 -13.19 -4.34 -4.70
N THR A 66 -13.47 -4.84 -3.49
CA THR A 66 -14.33 -6.01 -3.29
C THR A 66 -15.74 -5.75 -3.81
N ALA A 67 -16.31 -4.60 -3.46
CA ALA A 67 -17.62 -4.17 -3.92
C ALA A 67 -17.74 -4.13 -5.44
N ALA A 68 -16.78 -3.49 -6.10
CA ALA A 68 -16.74 -3.40 -7.56
C ALA A 68 -16.63 -4.77 -8.26
N ASN A 69 -16.14 -5.79 -7.55
CA ASN A 69 -16.00 -7.15 -8.05
C ASN A 69 -17.14 -8.09 -7.60
N GLY A 70 -18.15 -7.59 -6.88
CA GLY A 70 -19.21 -8.43 -6.32
C GLY A 70 -18.72 -9.41 -5.25
N GLY A 71 -17.62 -9.07 -4.58
CA GLY A 71 -16.93 -9.93 -3.62
C GLY A 71 -17.53 -9.92 -2.21
N ASP A 72 -17.00 -10.78 -1.35
CA ASP A 72 -17.41 -10.91 0.05
C ASP A 72 -16.35 -10.38 1.03
N VAL A 73 -16.63 -10.52 2.33
CA VAL A 73 -15.72 -10.10 3.41
C VAL A 73 -14.35 -10.79 3.34
N SER A 74 -14.29 -12.06 2.92
CA SER A 74 -13.03 -12.80 2.79
C SER A 74 -12.14 -12.16 1.72
N GLN A 75 -12.72 -11.80 0.58
CA GLN A 75 -12.02 -11.07 -0.47
C GLN A 75 -11.60 -9.68 0.00
N ALA A 76 -12.43 -8.98 0.77
CA ALA A 76 -12.07 -7.68 1.35
C ALA A 76 -10.86 -7.75 2.28
N GLN A 77 -10.76 -8.78 3.11
CA GLN A 77 -9.58 -9.03 3.96
C GLN A 77 -8.32 -9.30 3.12
N ALA A 78 -8.45 -10.13 2.07
CA ALA A 78 -7.33 -10.40 1.17
C ALA A 78 -6.86 -9.13 0.44
N ASN A 79 -7.81 -8.31 -0.04
CA ASN A 79 -7.53 -7.03 -0.68
C ASN A 79 -6.89 -6.03 0.29
N PHE A 80 -7.33 -5.99 1.55
CA PHE A 80 -6.75 -5.13 2.58
C PHE A 80 -5.26 -5.42 2.79
N VAL A 81 -4.88 -6.69 2.93
CA VAL A 81 -3.47 -7.09 3.07
C VAL A 81 -2.64 -6.68 1.86
N GLN A 82 -3.21 -6.78 0.65
CA GLN A 82 -2.53 -6.36 -0.58
C GLN A 82 -2.34 -4.85 -0.64
N VAL A 83 -3.37 -4.06 -0.32
CA VAL A 83 -3.31 -2.59 -0.32
C VAL A 83 -2.34 -2.08 0.74
N LEU A 84 -2.30 -2.69 1.93
CA LEU A 84 -1.31 -2.34 2.95
C LEU A 84 0.12 -2.57 2.46
N ARG A 85 0.43 -3.74 1.92
CA ARG A 85 1.77 -4.03 1.38
C ARG A 85 2.17 -3.08 0.25
N ALA A 86 1.21 -2.69 -0.60
CA ALA A 86 1.46 -1.72 -1.66
C ALA A 86 1.78 -0.33 -1.09
N SER A 87 1.03 0.10 -0.06
CA SER A 87 1.27 1.37 0.64
C SER A 87 2.66 1.40 1.28
N ASP A 88 3.07 0.31 1.95
CA ASP A 88 4.41 0.18 2.55
C ASP A 88 5.54 0.24 1.51
N ARG A 89 5.37 -0.45 0.37
CA ARG A 89 6.35 -0.38 -0.73
C ARG A 89 6.50 1.03 -1.29
N THR A 90 5.39 1.75 -1.44
CA THR A 90 5.41 3.11 -1.98
C THR A 90 6.13 4.07 -1.03
N MET A 91 5.96 3.89 0.28
CA MET A 91 6.70 4.62 1.30
C MET A 91 8.20 4.26 1.30
N ALA A 92 8.53 2.97 1.19
CA ALA A 92 9.92 2.51 1.13
C ALA A 92 10.68 3.09 -0.08
N ILE A 93 10.03 3.21 -1.25
CA ILE A 93 10.64 3.83 -2.43
C ILE A 93 10.90 5.32 -2.20
N ARG A 94 9.99 6.03 -1.51
CA ARG A 94 10.15 7.47 -1.22
C ARG A 94 11.23 7.77 -0.20
N THR A 95 11.53 6.84 0.71
CA THR A 95 12.54 7.02 1.77
C THR A 95 13.90 6.44 1.40
N THR A 96 14.01 5.68 0.32
CA THR A 96 15.31 5.21 -0.18
C THR A 96 16.02 6.41 -0.82
N PRO A 97 17.16 6.91 -0.28
CA PRO A 97 17.92 7.94 -0.97
C PRO A 97 18.30 7.39 -2.33
N LEU A 98 17.97 8.13 -3.40
CA LEU A 98 18.38 7.82 -4.77
C LEU A 98 19.89 7.64 -4.76
N ARG A 99 20.34 6.37 -4.77
CA ARG A 99 21.76 6.06 -4.87
C ARG A 99 22.24 6.77 -6.13
N PRO A 100 23.26 7.65 -6.07
CA PRO A 100 23.76 8.29 -7.28
C PRO A 100 24.13 7.16 -8.24
N ILE A 101 23.52 7.16 -9.43
CA ILE A 101 23.91 6.28 -10.52
C ILE A 101 25.34 6.69 -10.83
N GLN A 102 26.32 6.02 -10.23
CA GLN A 102 27.72 6.18 -10.62
C GLN A 102 27.79 5.75 -12.08
N PRO A 103 28.14 6.66 -13.01
CA PRO A 103 28.39 6.24 -14.39
C PRO A 103 29.49 5.17 -14.35
N PRO A 104 29.41 4.12 -15.19
CA PRO A 104 30.44 3.11 -15.24
C PRO A 104 31.79 3.79 -15.45
N ALA A 105 32.74 3.54 -14.54
CA ALA A 105 34.06 4.16 -14.59
C ALA A 105 34.67 3.92 -15.98
N PRO A 106 35.29 4.94 -16.61
CA PRO A 106 35.93 4.75 -17.90
C PRO A 106 36.98 3.62 -17.79
N PRO A 107 37.08 2.75 -18.81
CA PRO A 107 38.00 1.62 -18.77
C PRO A 107 39.43 2.10 -18.52
N SER A 108 40.10 1.46 -17.57
CA SER A 108 41.48 1.80 -17.22
C SER A 108 42.42 1.58 -18.42
N LEU A 109 43.53 2.31 -18.45
CA LEU A 109 44.53 2.22 -19.53
C LEU A 109 44.99 0.78 -19.81
N TRP A 110 45.03 -0.06 -18.77
CA TRP A 110 45.31 -1.49 -18.88
C TRP A 110 44.29 -2.26 -19.72
N GLN A 111 43.00 -1.96 -19.60
CA GLN A 111 41.97 -2.60 -20.42
C GLN A 111 42.05 -2.17 -21.89
N ARG A 112 42.47 -0.93 -22.17
CA ARG A 112 42.76 -0.48 -23.53
C ARG A 112 44.00 -1.20 -24.11
N PHE A 113 45.04 -1.39 -23.30
CA PHE A 113 46.27 -2.06 -23.73
C PHE A 113 46.06 -3.54 -24.06
N VAL A 114 45.30 -4.27 -23.23
CA VAL A 114 44.96 -5.69 -23.49
C VAL A 114 44.08 -5.84 -24.73
N SER A 115 43.15 -4.91 -24.95
CA SER A 115 42.27 -4.90 -26.13
C SER A 115 43.05 -4.66 -27.43
N PHE A 116 44.10 -3.83 -27.37
CA PHE A 116 45.01 -3.60 -28.49
C PHE A 116 45.79 -4.89 -28.84
N TRP A 117 46.39 -5.54 -27.85
CA TRP A 117 47.15 -6.79 -28.04
C TRP A 117 46.31 -7.97 -28.58
N ARG A 118 45.02 -8.04 -28.19
CA ARG A 118 44.10 -9.06 -28.72
C ARG A 118 43.69 -8.80 -30.17
N LYS A 119 43.74 -7.54 -30.63
CA LYS A 119 43.37 -7.17 -32.00
C LYS A 119 44.50 -7.43 -33.02
N GLU A 120 45.76 -7.36 -32.59
CA GLU A 120 46.92 -7.62 -33.45
C GLU A 120 47.24 -9.11 -33.67
N ASN A 121 46.66 -10.02 -32.88
CA ASN A 121 46.87 -11.47 -33.01
C ASN A 121 45.70 -12.17 -33.73
N LYS A 122 45.06 -11.52 -34.70
CA LYS A 122 44.01 -12.11 -35.54
C LYS A 122 44.31 -11.95 -37.02
#